data_AF-A0A848XKT8-F1
#
_entry.id   AF-A0A848XKT8-F1
#
_cell.length_a   1.000
_cell.length_b   1.000
_cell.length_c   1.000
_cell.angle_alpha   90.00
_cell.angle_beta   90.00
_cell.angle_gamma   90.00
#
_symmetry.space_group_name_H-M   'P 1'
#
loop_
_entity.id
_entity.type
_entity.pdbx_description
1 polymer ?
#
loop_
_entity_poly.entity_id
_entity_poly.type
_entity_poly.pdbx_seq_one_letter_code
_entity_poly.pdbx_strand_id
1 'polypeptide(L)'
;MRVHYRTFGCKTNQYDTERMREALEAQGLAGERVDGPGQADLCVVNTCTVTNQADADARRFVRRARRENPAVHIVVAGCSAALHAPVYEAMPGVVAVVEGHDPAAVADGARLARAPSAGLSLVQLGTDRSLDRLDWESVGATVLKRRAGGTRGWLKVQDGCDRKCAFCATRLARGPSRSRDPEVVIREAHALARHHPELVITGVHIGHYGRDLDDGLTLATLVERLITQVPRVRFRLGSIEATEVDEGLLELLAGSGGRVAPHLHMP
;
A
#
# COMPACT_ATOMS: atom_id res chain seq x y z
N MET A 1 4.92 -8.27 -19.73
CA MET A 1 4.37 -6.99 -20.23
C MET A 1 5.25 -5.83 -19.78
N ARG A 2 5.25 -4.73 -20.53
CA ARG A 2 5.76 -3.43 -20.06
C ARG A 2 4.72 -2.81 -19.14
N VAL A 3 5.08 -2.55 -17.90
CA VAL A 3 4.16 -2.10 -16.86
C VAL A 3 4.54 -0.72 -16.36
N HIS A 4 3.57 0.19 -16.34
CA HIS A 4 3.70 1.49 -15.69
C HIS A 4 2.92 1.49 -14.38
N TYR A 5 3.59 1.83 -13.28
CA TYR A 5 2.97 1.98 -11.97
C TYR A 5 2.78 3.46 -11.67
N ARG A 6 1.54 3.86 -11.41
CA ARG A 6 1.21 5.21 -10.96
C ARG A 6 0.58 5.17 -9.59
N THR A 7 1.30 5.70 -8.60
CA THR A 7 0.80 5.86 -7.23
C THR A 7 0.38 7.30 -6.98
N PHE A 8 -0.78 7.46 -6.36
CA PHE A 8 -1.24 8.71 -5.75
C PHE A 8 -1.23 8.60 -4.24
N GLY A 9 -1.06 9.72 -3.54
CA GLY A 9 -1.24 9.79 -2.09
C GLY A 9 -0.02 9.46 -1.24
N CYS A 10 -0.25 8.67 -0.19
CA CYS A 10 0.63 8.54 0.97
C CYS A 10 1.72 7.45 0.82
N LYS A 11 2.61 7.35 1.82
CA LYS A 11 3.66 6.32 1.89
C LYS A 11 3.09 4.90 1.96
N THR A 12 1.94 4.74 2.61
CA THR A 12 1.22 3.46 2.68
C THR A 12 0.80 3.00 1.28
N ASN A 13 0.25 3.90 0.46
CA ASN A 13 -0.05 3.61 -0.95
C ASN A 13 1.20 3.29 -1.78
N GLN A 14 2.32 3.96 -1.51
CA GLN A 14 3.59 3.63 -2.17
C GLN A 14 4.08 2.25 -1.78
N TYR A 15 3.97 1.87 -0.50
CA TYR A 15 4.24 0.50 -0.05
C TYR A 15 3.35 -0.51 -0.79
N ASP A 16 2.04 -0.25 -0.85
CA ASP A 16 1.08 -1.14 -1.51
C ASP A 16 1.42 -1.30 -3.01
N THR A 17 1.87 -0.23 -3.67
CA THR A 17 2.32 -0.30 -5.07
C THR A 17 3.55 -1.18 -5.25
N GLU A 18 4.52 -1.12 -4.35
CA GLU A 18 5.70 -1.99 -4.42
C GLU A 18 5.34 -3.47 -4.18
N ARG A 19 4.33 -3.72 -3.33
CA ARG A 19 3.78 -5.07 -3.12
C ARG A 19 3.06 -5.58 -4.37
N MET A 20 2.26 -4.75 -5.02
CA MET A 20 1.64 -5.06 -6.32
C MET A 20 2.71 -5.34 -7.38
N ARG A 21 3.79 -4.55 -7.42
CA ARG A 21 4.93 -4.77 -8.32
C ARG A 21 5.56 -6.15 -8.10
N GLU A 22 5.97 -6.47 -6.88
CA GLU A 22 6.59 -7.77 -6.57
C GLU A 22 5.65 -8.94 -6.87
N ALA A 23 4.34 -8.79 -6.65
CA ALA A 23 3.35 -9.82 -6.99
C ALA A 23 3.25 -10.05 -8.51
N LEU A 24 3.20 -8.97 -9.30
CA LEU A 24 3.16 -9.07 -10.77
C LEU A 24 4.47 -9.67 -11.33
N GLU A 25 5.63 -9.30 -10.77
CA GLU A 25 6.92 -9.87 -11.16
C GLU A 25 7.03 -11.36 -10.81
N ALA A 26 6.61 -11.75 -9.59
CA ALA A 26 6.64 -13.14 -9.15
C ALA A 26 5.77 -14.07 -10.02
N GLN A 27 4.72 -13.53 -10.65
CA GLN A 27 3.84 -14.26 -11.57
C GLN A 27 4.26 -14.12 -13.05
N GLY A 28 5.38 -13.46 -13.35
CA GLY A 28 5.85 -13.24 -14.73
C GLY A 28 4.94 -12.34 -15.57
N LEU A 29 4.10 -11.52 -14.93
CA LEU A 29 3.20 -10.57 -15.60
C LEU A 29 3.92 -9.26 -15.94
N ALA A 30 4.80 -8.80 -15.05
CA ALA A 30 5.66 -7.65 -15.28
C ALA A 30 7.06 -8.09 -15.74
N GLY A 31 7.40 -7.74 -16.99
CA GLY A 31 8.72 -8.04 -17.57
C GLY A 31 9.65 -6.82 -17.62
N GLU A 32 9.08 -5.63 -17.77
CA GLU A 32 9.83 -4.37 -17.79
C GLU A 32 8.98 -3.27 -17.14
N ARG A 33 9.61 -2.40 -16.34
CA ARG A 33 8.98 -1.18 -15.82
C ARG A 33 9.25 -0.03 -16.77
N VAL A 34 8.21 0.70 -17.15
CA VAL A 34 8.32 1.88 -18.02
C VAL A 34 7.85 3.16 -17.30
N ASP A 35 8.43 4.29 -17.68
CA ASP A 35 8.24 5.56 -16.96
C ASP A 35 6.98 6.34 -17.37
N GLY A 36 6.33 5.96 -18.47
CA GLY A 36 5.13 6.63 -18.97
C GLY A 36 4.05 5.67 -19.45
N PRO A 37 2.76 6.06 -19.35
CA PRO A 37 1.66 5.21 -19.79
C PRO A 37 1.62 5.01 -21.31
N GLY A 38 2.17 5.94 -22.10
CA GLY A 38 2.27 5.81 -23.57
C GLY A 38 3.09 4.61 -24.06
N GLN A 39 3.99 4.06 -23.22
CA GLN A 39 4.85 2.92 -23.55
C GLN A 39 4.42 1.62 -22.87
N ALA A 40 3.37 1.67 -22.04
CA ALA A 40 2.96 0.56 -21.21
C ALA A 40 1.94 -0.32 -21.94
N ASP A 41 2.06 -1.64 -21.78
CA ASP A 41 0.99 -2.57 -22.15
C ASP A 41 -0.06 -2.64 -21.02
N LEU A 42 0.38 -2.41 -19.77
CA LEU A 42 -0.43 -2.38 -18.57
C LEU A 42 -0.08 -1.18 -17.70
N CYS A 43 -1.09 -0.43 -17.26
CA CYS A 43 -0.97 0.56 -16.20
C CYS A 43 -1.62 0.05 -14.92
N VAL A 44 -0.86 0.01 -13.82
CA VAL A 44 -1.39 -0.21 -12.47
C VAL A 44 -1.51 1.15 -11.79
N VAL A 45 -2.73 1.59 -11.53
CA VAL A 45 -3.04 2.90 -10.95
C VAL A 45 -3.51 2.73 -9.52
N ASN A 46 -2.65 3.04 -8.56
CA ASN A 46 -2.98 3.01 -7.14
C ASN A 46 -3.47 4.40 -6.69
N THR A 47 -4.76 4.48 -6.44
CA THR A 47 -5.52 5.72 -6.20
C THR A 47 -5.56 6.11 -4.73
N CYS A 48 -5.81 7.40 -4.46
CA CYS A 48 -5.88 7.95 -3.10
C CYS A 48 -7.13 8.81 -2.94
N THR A 49 -7.74 8.77 -1.75
CA THR A 49 -8.94 9.55 -1.40
C THR A 49 -8.71 10.48 -0.19
N VAL A 50 -7.45 10.71 0.19
CA VAL A 50 -7.12 11.63 1.29
C VAL A 50 -7.56 13.06 0.98
N THR A 51 -7.54 13.45 -0.30
CA THR A 51 -8.07 14.73 -0.77
C THR A 51 -8.87 14.54 -2.05
N ASN A 52 -9.91 15.34 -2.24
CA ASN A 52 -10.68 15.38 -3.49
C ASN A 52 -9.80 15.64 -4.72
N GLN A 53 -8.70 16.38 -4.53
CA GLN A 53 -7.72 16.65 -5.57
C GLN A 53 -6.98 15.36 -5.97
N ALA A 54 -6.61 14.50 -5.02
CA ALA A 54 -5.96 13.21 -5.31
C ALA A 54 -6.91 12.27 -6.09
N ASP A 55 -8.19 12.25 -5.73
CA ASP A 55 -9.22 11.52 -6.48
C ASP A 55 -9.34 12.05 -7.92
N ALA A 56 -9.40 13.37 -8.08
CA ALA A 56 -9.48 14.00 -9.39
C ALA A 56 -8.23 13.76 -10.25
N ASP A 57 -7.04 13.79 -9.65
CA ASP A 57 -5.77 13.50 -10.30
C ASP A 57 -5.68 12.06 -10.78
N ALA A 58 -6.13 11.10 -9.97
CA ALA A 58 -6.21 9.69 -10.37
C ALA A 58 -7.11 9.51 -11.60
N ARG A 59 -8.32 10.06 -11.58
CA ARG A 59 -9.25 10.01 -12.73
C ARG A 59 -8.69 10.71 -13.97
N ARG A 60 -8.01 11.86 -13.81
CA ARG A 60 -7.33 12.54 -14.93
C ARG A 60 -6.22 11.69 -15.52
N PHE A 61 -5.46 10.99 -14.68
CA PHE A 61 -4.40 10.11 -15.13
C PHE A 61 -4.93 8.93 -15.95
N VAL A 62 -6.00 8.26 -15.50
CA VAL A 62 -6.61 7.14 -16.25
C VAL A 62 -7.01 7.59 -17.66
N ARG A 63 -7.70 8.74 -17.77
CA ARG A 63 -8.09 9.31 -19.07
C ARG A 63 -6.87 9.68 -19.92
N ARG A 64 -5.81 10.22 -19.31
CA ARG A 64 -4.56 10.55 -20.01
C ARG A 64 -3.86 9.30 -20.52
N ALA A 65 -3.73 8.26 -19.71
CA ALA A 65 -3.09 7.01 -20.09
C ALA A 65 -3.76 6.41 -21.33
N ARG A 66 -5.09 6.37 -21.36
CA ARG A 66 -5.85 5.89 -22.52
C ARG A 66 -5.68 6.76 -23.77
N ARG A 67 -5.54 8.09 -23.61
CA ARG A 67 -5.30 9.00 -24.73
C ARG A 67 -3.90 8.84 -25.32
N GLU A 68 -2.89 8.65 -24.46
CA GLU A 68 -1.50 8.47 -24.89
C GLU A 68 -1.26 7.09 -25.51
N ASN A 69 -1.95 6.06 -25.03
CA ASN A 69 -1.94 4.73 -25.60
C ASN A 69 -3.36 4.13 -25.63
N PRO A 70 -4.05 4.17 -26.78
CA PRO A 70 -5.38 3.57 -26.95
C PRO A 70 -5.43 2.05 -26.76
N ALA A 71 -4.30 1.35 -26.74
CA ALA A 71 -4.24 -0.09 -26.52
C ALA A 71 -3.86 -0.47 -25.07
N VAL A 72 -3.59 0.51 -24.19
CA VAL A 72 -3.20 0.22 -22.81
C VAL A 72 -4.36 -0.40 -22.02
N HIS A 73 -4.06 -1.45 -21.28
CA HIS A 73 -4.94 -1.98 -20.25
C HIS A 73 -4.66 -1.30 -18.91
N ILE A 74 -5.70 -0.98 -18.16
CA ILE A 74 -5.58 -0.26 -16.89
C ILE A 74 -6.22 -1.08 -15.78
N VAL A 75 -5.44 -1.38 -14.74
CA VAL A 75 -5.94 -1.91 -13.47
C VAL A 75 -5.91 -0.79 -12.45
N VAL A 76 -7.06 -0.48 -11.89
CA VAL A 76 -7.19 0.58 -10.88
C VAL A 76 -7.37 -0.08 -9.51
N ALA A 77 -6.61 0.38 -8.53
CA ALA A 77 -6.68 -0.09 -7.14
C ALA A 77 -6.60 1.11 -6.18
N GLY A 78 -6.64 0.85 -4.89
CA GLY A 78 -6.38 1.84 -3.85
C GLY A 78 -7.63 2.45 -3.23
N CYS A 79 -7.44 3.45 -2.37
CA CYS A 79 -8.52 3.99 -1.54
C CYS A 79 -9.68 4.58 -2.35
N SER A 80 -9.41 5.29 -3.45
CA SER A 80 -10.48 5.88 -4.27
C SER A 80 -11.27 4.80 -4.99
N ALA A 81 -10.57 3.78 -5.51
CA ALA A 81 -11.20 2.63 -6.15
C ALA A 81 -12.14 1.90 -5.18
N ALA A 82 -11.74 1.72 -3.92
CA ALA A 82 -12.58 1.10 -2.89
C ALA A 82 -13.88 1.86 -2.61
N LEU A 83 -13.87 3.21 -2.69
CA LEU A 83 -15.06 4.02 -2.41
C LEU A 83 -15.89 4.35 -3.66
N HIS A 84 -15.26 4.33 -4.83
CA HIS A 84 -15.82 4.86 -6.06
C HIS A 84 -15.60 3.92 -7.25
N ALA A 85 -15.65 2.60 -7.03
CA ALA A 85 -15.41 1.59 -8.05
C ALA A 85 -16.21 1.83 -9.35
N PRO A 86 -17.54 2.09 -9.32
CA PRO A 86 -18.32 2.30 -10.53
C PRO A 86 -17.82 3.45 -11.42
N VAL A 87 -17.19 4.46 -10.81
CA VAL A 87 -16.62 5.61 -11.56
C VAL A 87 -15.42 5.18 -12.40
N TYR A 88 -14.61 4.25 -11.90
CA TYR A 88 -13.43 3.73 -12.60
C TYR A 88 -13.79 2.63 -13.60
N GLU A 89 -14.76 1.76 -13.27
CA GLU A 89 -15.25 0.71 -14.17
C GLU A 89 -15.82 1.28 -15.47
N ALA A 90 -16.52 2.42 -15.38
CA ALA A 90 -17.06 3.10 -16.54
C ALA A 90 -15.98 3.78 -17.42
N MET A 91 -14.70 3.79 -17.03
CA MET A 91 -13.64 4.47 -17.79
C MET A 91 -13.06 3.58 -18.89
N PRO A 92 -12.92 4.08 -20.14
CA PRO A 92 -12.33 3.32 -21.23
C PRO A 92 -10.90 2.86 -20.94
N GLY A 93 -10.62 1.58 -21.22
CA GLY A 93 -9.32 0.95 -21.01
C GLY A 93 -9.10 0.37 -19.61
N VAL A 94 -10.00 0.65 -18.65
CA VAL A 94 -9.99 -0.04 -17.37
C VAL A 94 -10.51 -1.46 -17.56
N VAL A 95 -9.67 -2.45 -17.26
CA VAL A 95 -10.00 -3.88 -17.39
C VAL A 95 -10.34 -4.53 -16.06
N ALA A 96 -9.91 -3.92 -14.95
CA ALA A 96 -10.26 -4.37 -13.61
C ALA A 96 -10.18 -3.19 -12.63
N VAL A 97 -11.10 -3.18 -11.67
CA VAL A 97 -11.05 -2.32 -10.50
C VAL A 97 -10.95 -3.23 -9.27
N VAL A 98 -9.88 -3.03 -8.50
CA VAL A 98 -9.64 -3.78 -7.26
C VAL A 98 -10.08 -2.89 -6.11
N GLU A 99 -11.07 -3.37 -5.38
CA GLU A 99 -11.52 -2.74 -4.14
C GLU A 99 -10.44 -2.94 -3.07
N GLY A 100 -9.66 -1.89 -2.80
CA GLY A 100 -8.59 -1.92 -1.81
C GLY A 100 -7.20 -2.10 -2.42
N HIS A 101 -6.33 -2.83 -1.72
CA HIS A 101 -4.89 -2.78 -1.94
C HIS A 101 -4.24 -4.18 -2.08
N ASP A 102 -5.04 -5.21 -2.34
CA ASP A 102 -4.54 -6.59 -2.42
C ASP A 102 -3.66 -6.80 -3.69
N PRO A 103 -2.37 -7.12 -3.53
CA PRO A 103 -1.49 -7.44 -4.64
C PRO A 103 -1.95 -8.63 -5.49
N ALA A 104 -2.63 -9.63 -4.89
CA ALA A 104 -3.08 -10.81 -5.61
C ALA A 104 -4.24 -10.47 -6.55
N ALA A 105 -5.26 -9.77 -6.05
CA ALA A 105 -6.35 -9.25 -6.88
C ALA A 105 -5.86 -8.33 -8.01
N VAL A 106 -4.85 -7.48 -7.75
CA VAL A 106 -4.23 -6.66 -8.81
C VAL A 106 -3.53 -7.53 -9.86
N ALA A 107 -2.86 -8.60 -9.45
CA ALA A 107 -2.26 -9.56 -10.37
C ALA A 107 -3.31 -10.29 -11.20
N ASP A 108 -4.44 -10.67 -10.60
CA ASP A 108 -5.56 -11.31 -11.32
C ASP A 108 -6.19 -10.36 -12.35
N GLY A 109 -6.42 -9.10 -11.98
CA GLY A 109 -6.84 -8.06 -12.93
C GLY A 109 -5.83 -7.87 -14.07
N ALA A 110 -4.52 -7.95 -13.78
CA ALA A 110 -3.47 -7.89 -14.79
C ALA A 110 -3.43 -9.13 -15.71
N ARG A 111 -3.94 -10.29 -15.27
CA ARG A 111 -4.07 -11.48 -16.14
C ARG A 111 -5.15 -11.29 -17.20
N LEU A 112 -6.24 -10.59 -16.87
CA LEU A 112 -7.29 -10.25 -17.84
C LEU A 112 -6.72 -9.43 -19.00
N ALA A 113 -5.74 -8.57 -18.74
CA ALA A 113 -5.02 -7.82 -19.78
C ALA A 113 -4.17 -8.69 -20.73
N ARG A 114 -3.84 -9.94 -20.36
CA ARG A 114 -3.10 -10.89 -21.22
C ARG A 114 -4.01 -11.84 -21.99
N ALA A 115 -5.24 -12.07 -21.53
CA ALA A 115 -6.13 -12.99 -22.20
C ALA A 115 -6.55 -12.38 -23.54
N PRO A 116 -6.37 -13.08 -24.69
CA PRO A 116 -6.98 -12.65 -25.93
C PRO A 116 -8.49 -12.56 -25.71
N SER A 117 -9.11 -11.50 -26.21
CA SER A 117 -10.56 -11.30 -26.26
C SER A 117 -11.22 -12.32 -27.20
N ALA A 118 -11.06 -13.59 -26.91
CA ALA A 118 -11.69 -14.70 -27.60
C ALA A 118 -13.00 -15.02 -26.90
N GLY A 119 -14.04 -14.22 -27.15
CA GLY A 119 -15.46 -14.61 -27.03
C GLY A 119 -15.97 -15.22 -25.72
N LEU A 120 -15.15 -15.30 -24.67
CA LEU A 120 -15.53 -15.79 -23.37
C LEU A 120 -15.97 -14.56 -22.58
N SER A 121 -17.27 -14.27 -22.66
CA SER A 121 -17.95 -13.66 -21.54
C SER A 121 -17.76 -14.61 -20.36
N LEU A 122 -16.66 -14.45 -19.63
CA LEU A 122 -16.55 -14.98 -18.29
C LEU A 122 -17.64 -14.24 -17.52
N VAL A 123 -18.81 -14.87 -17.45
CA VAL A 123 -19.83 -14.53 -16.47
C VAL A 123 -19.09 -14.70 -15.14
N GLN A 124 -18.64 -13.58 -14.59
CA GLN A 124 -18.28 -13.53 -13.20
C GLN A 124 -19.57 -13.88 -12.48
N LEU A 125 -19.71 -15.15 -12.11
CA LEU A 125 -20.74 -15.60 -11.18
C LEU A 125 -20.63 -14.61 -10.04
N GLY A 126 -21.64 -13.75 -9.91
CA GLY A 126 -21.72 -12.78 -8.84
C GLY A 126 -21.61 -13.59 -7.57
N THR A 127 -20.39 -13.65 -7.02
CA THR A 127 -20.26 -13.93 -5.61
C THR A 127 -21.01 -12.78 -5.00
N ASP A 128 -22.20 -13.05 -4.46
CA ASP A 128 -22.84 -12.24 -3.43
C ASP A 128 -21.77 -12.04 -2.34
N ARG A 129 -20.88 -11.10 -2.59
CA ARG A 129 -19.88 -10.63 -1.64
C ARG A 129 -20.67 -9.62 -0.86
N SER A 130 -21.32 -10.11 0.19
CA SER A 130 -21.84 -9.22 1.21
C SER A 130 -20.75 -8.20 1.55
N LEU A 131 -21.17 -6.99 1.93
CA LEU A 131 -20.29 -5.91 2.42
C LEU A 131 -19.40 -6.35 3.60
N ASP A 132 -19.58 -7.57 4.11
CA ASP A 132 -18.78 -8.20 5.17
C ASP A 132 -17.42 -8.74 4.67
N ARG A 133 -17.12 -8.72 3.36
CA ARG A 133 -15.86 -9.20 2.78
C ARG A 133 -15.08 -8.16 1.97
N LEU A 134 -15.01 -6.91 2.45
CA LEU A 134 -13.92 -5.99 2.10
C LEU A 134 -12.60 -6.62 2.62
N ASP A 135 -11.97 -7.45 1.79
CA ASP A 135 -10.79 -8.30 2.05
C ASP A 135 -10.06 -8.03 3.38
N TRP A 136 -10.44 -8.85 4.37
CA TRP A 136 -9.96 -8.85 5.76
C TRP A 136 -8.64 -9.63 5.96
N GLU A 137 -8.00 -10.14 4.90
CA GLU A 137 -6.66 -10.75 4.93
C GLU A 137 -5.71 -9.95 4.02
N SER A 138 -4.43 -9.72 4.29
CA SER A 138 -3.60 -9.90 5.47
C SER A 138 -2.69 -8.68 5.44
N VAL A 139 -2.60 -7.93 6.53
CA VAL A 139 -1.50 -6.99 6.64
C VAL A 139 -0.25 -7.86 6.84
N GLY A 140 0.32 -8.39 5.76
CA GLY A 140 1.62 -9.06 5.77
C GLY A 140 1.73 -10.58 5.54
N ALA A 141 0.82 -11.30 4.88
CA ALA A 141 1.12 -12.71 4.53
C ALA A 141 2.41 -12.85 3.70
N THR A 142 2.75 -11.84 2.91
CA THR A 142 3.99 -11.79 2.16
C THR A 142 4.75 -10.49 2.43
N VAL A 143 6.07 -10.62 2.55
CA VAL A 143 6.96 -9.50 2.90
C VAL A 143 7.38 -8.71 1.67
N LEU A 144 7.56 -7.40 1.79
CA LEU A 144 8.20 -6.59 0.76
C LEU A 144 9.73 -6.82 0.79
N LYS A 145 10.32 -7.24 -0.34
CA LYS A 145 11.77 -7.48 -0.40
C LYS A 145 12.55 -6.20 -0.64
N ARG A 146 12.05 -5.33 -1.53
CA ARG A 146 12.72 -4.09 -1.91
C ARG A 146 11.73 -3.04 -2.42
N ARG A 147 11.98 -1.78 -2.09
CA ARG A 147 11.35 -0.65 -2.76
C ARG A 147 12.13 -0.25 -4.02
N ALA A 148 11.47 -0.25 -5.16
CA ALA A 148 12.05 0.21 -6.42
C ALA A 148 12.12 1.75 -6.44
N GLY A 149 13.35 2.27 -6.39
CA GLY A 149 13.63 3.70 -6.44
C GLY A 149 13.68 4.35 -5.06
N GLY A 150 14.70 5.17 -4.81
CA GLY A 150 14.94 5.86 -3.54
C GLY A 150 15.71 5.03 -2.50
N THR A 151 16.32 5.74 -1.55
CA THR A 151 17.22 5.14 -0.54
C THR A 151 16.48 4.58 0.67
N ARG A 152 15.30 5.13 1.00
CA ARG A 152 14.49 4.70 2.15
C ARG A 152 13.52 3.60 1.75
N GLY A 153 13.43 2.56 2.58
CA GLY A 153 12.45 1.49 2.49
C GLY A 153 11.18 1.82 3.27
N TRP A 154 10.01 1.47 2.73
CA TRP A 154 8.74 1.62 3.44
C TRP A 154 8.44 0.31 4.17
N LEU A 155 8.31 0.36 5.49
CA LEU A 155 7.98 -0.77 6.34
C LEU A 155 6.55 -0.54 6.87
N LYS A 156 5.54 -1.08 6.18
CA LYS A 156 4.15 -0.92 6.65
C LYS A 156 3.97 -1.80 7.88
N VAL A 157 3.53 -1.24 9.01
CA VAL A 157 3.32 -2.00 10.27
C VAL A 157 1.87 -2.06 10.68
N GLN A 158 1.03 -1.20 10.09
CA GLN A 158 -0.36 -1.03 10.47
C GLN A 158 -1.15 -0.53 9.24
N ASP A 159 -2.43 -0.85 9.14
CA ASP A 159 -3.35 -0.36 8.11
C ASP A 159 -4.74 -0.04 8.70
N GLY A 160 -5.52 0.81 8.02
CA GLY A 160 -6.83 1.27 8.52
C GLY A 160 -6.76 2.18 9.75
N CYS A 161 -7.90 2.61 10.29
CA CYS A 161 -7.93 3.49 11.48
C CYS A 161 -9.28 3.45 12.20
N ASP A 162 -9.27 3.44 13.53
CA ASP A 162 -10.50 3.43 14.35
C ASP A 162 -10.97 4.83 14.76
N ARG A 163 -10.19 5.87 14.49
CA ARG A 163 -10.59 7.26 14.79
C ARG A 163 -11.78 7.65 13.92
N LYS A 164 -12.77 8.30 14.53
CA LYS A 164 -14.00 8.75 13.85
C LYS A 164 -13.90 10.22 13.42
N CYS A 165 -12.78 10.62 12.84
CA CYS A 165 -12.57 12.00 12.38
C CYS A 165 -13.61 12.34 11.30
N ALA A 166 -14.36 13.44 11.48
CA ALA A 166 -15.47 13.81 10.60
C ALA A 166 -15.09 13.99 9.13
N PHE A 167 -13.81 14.26 8.85
CA PHE A 167 -13.29 14.53 7.51
C PHE A 167 -12.59 13.32 6.84
N CYS A 168 -12.36 12.22 7.56
CA CYS A 168 -11.41 11.19 7.10
C CYS A 168 -12.08 10.08 6.27
N ALA A 169 -11.99 10.19 4.94
CA ALA A 169 -12.44 9.14 4.02
C ALA A 169 -11.53 7.89 4.05
N THR A 170 -10.27 8.02 4.44
CA THR A 170 -9.32 6.89 4.53
C THR A 170 -9.82 5.76 5.42
N ARG A 171 -10.52 6.08 6.51
CA ARG A 171 -11.15 5.08 7.38
C ARG A 171 -12.14 4.20 6.63
N LEU A 172 -12.99 4.82 5.81
CA LEU A 172 -13.98 4.10 5.01
C LEU A 172 -13.29 3.22 3.96
N ALA A 173 -12.24 3.75 3.34
CA ALA A 173 -11.53 3.07 2.26
C ALA A 173 -10.61 1.93 2.72
N ARG A 174 -10.10 1.98 3.96
CA ARG A 174 -9.11 1.00 4.48
C ARG A 174 -9.63 0.16 5.65
N GLY A 175 -10.81 0.48 6.18
CA GLY A 175 -11.44 -0.24 7.28
C GLY A 175 -10.85 0.09 8.66
N PRO A 176 -11.14 -0.73 9.68
CA PRO A 176 -10.67 -0.52 11.06
C PRO A 176 -9.15 -0.67 11.17
N SER A 177 -8.58 -0.21 12.28
CA SER A 177 -7.15 -0.39 12.55
C SER A 177 -6.80 -1.87 12.58
N ARG A 178 -5.74 -2.24 11.86
CA ARG A 178 -5.19 -3.59 11.82
C ARG A 178 -3.67 -3.50 11.90
N SER A 179 -3.10 -4.05 12.95
CA SER A 179 -1.67 -4.17 13.14
C SER A 179 -1.15 -5.41 12.43
N ARG A 180 0.09 -5.34 11.96
CA ARG A 180 0.81 -6.53 11.49
C ARG A 180 1.37 -7.28 12.67
N ASP A 181 1.45 -8.60 12.52
CA ASP A 181 2.24 -9.43 13.42
C ASP A 181 3.69 -8.92 13.50
N PRO A 182 4.26 -8.72 14.70
CA PRO A 182 5.60 -8.17 14.88
C PRO A 182 6.70 -9.03 14.23
N GLU A 183 6.57 -10.36 14.24
CA GLU A 183 7.55 -11.27 13.65
C GLU A 183 7.54 -11.17 12.12
N VAL A 184 6.36 -10.96 11.54
CA VAL A 184 6.22 -10.66 10.11
C VAL A 184 6.87 -9.32 9.77
N VAL A 185 6.68 -8.29 10.61
CA VAL A 185 7.28 -6.96 10.43
C VAL A 185 8.80 -7.04 10.51
N ILE A 186 9.36 -7.75 11.49
CA ILE A 186 10.80 -7.93 11.67
C ILE A 186 11.41 -8.67 10.47
N ARG A 187 10.76 -9.73 9.99
CA ARG A 187 11.19 -10.47 8.80
C ARG A 187 11.22 -9.57 7.55
N GLU A 188 10.23 -8.70 7.39
CA GLU A 188 10.23 -7.72 6.30
C GLU A 188 11.33 -6.67 6.47
N ALA A 189 11.54 -6.19 7.69
CA ALA A 189 12.60 -5.23 7.99
C ALA A 189 13.98 -5.80 7.63
N HIS A 190 14.26 -7.06 7.93
CA HIS A 190 15.47 -7.75 7.47
C HIS A 190 15.59 -7.80 5.95
N ALA A 191 14.49 -8.09 5.24
CA ALA A 191 14.50 -8.16 3.79
C ALA A 191 14.86 -6.80 3.19
N LEU A 192 14.20 -5.73 3.65
CA LEU A 192 14.42 -4.35 3.21
C LEU A 192 15.80 -3.81 3.61
N ALA A 193 16.32 -4.20 4.78
CA ALA A 193 17.63 -3.77 5.30
C ALA A 193 18.81 -4.12 4.38
N ARG A 194 18.65 -5.13 3.53
CA ARG A 194 19.66 -5.52 2.52
C ARG A 194 19.81 -4.49 1.40
N HIS A 195 18.82 -3.62 1.22
CA HIS A 195 18.75 -2.68 0.11
C HIS A 195 18.59 -1.22 0.56
N HIS A 196 18.17 -0.99 1.80
CA HIS A 196 17.81 0.32 2.31
C HIS A 196 18.52 0.58 3.65
N PRO A 197 19.38 1.60 3.76
CA PRO A 197 20.04 1.94 5.02
C PRO A 197 19.08 2.56 6.05
N GLU A 198 17.91 3.03 5.62
CA GLU A 198 16.89 3.61 6.48
C GLU A 198 15.50 3.07 6.11
N LEU A 199 14.74 2.63 7.12
CA LEU A 199 13.38 2.13 7.00
C LEU A 199 12.41 3.12 7.66
N VAL A 200 11.37 3.53 6.94
CA VAL A 200 10.30 4.36 7.48
C VAL A 200 9.15 3.45 7.89
N ILE A 201 8.89 3.41 9.19
CA ILE A 201 7.74 2.74 9.78
C ILE A 201 6.50 3.50 9.34
N THR A 202 5.66 2.87 8.53
CA THR A 202 4.49 3.50 7.91
C THR A 202 3.22 2.73 8.24
N GLY A 203 2.10 3.42 8.14
CA GLY A 203 0.76 2.90 8.31
C GLY A 203 -0.22 4.03 8.07
N VAL A 204 -1.50 3.77 8.27
CA VAL A 204 -2.48 4.87 8.26
C VAL A 204 -2.36 5.66 9.56
N HIS A 205 -2.19 4.95 10.68
CA HIS A 205 -2.10 5.53 12.02
C HIS A 205 -1.21 4.65 12.91
N ILE A 206 0.11 4.87 12.87
CA ILE A 206 1.05 3.91 13.49
C ILE A 206 1.04 3.93 15.02
N GLY A 207 0.62 5.02 15.66
CA GLY A 207 0.49 5.07 17.12
C GLY A 207 -0.66 4.22 17.69
N HIS A 208 -1.51 3.67 16.81
CA HIS A 208 -2.49 2.65 17.18
C HIS A 208 -1.95 1.21 17.07
N TYR A 209 -0.69 1.01 16.65
CA TYR A 209 -0.12 -0.31 16.52
C TYR A 209 -0.21 -1.09 17.84
N GLY A 210 -0.66 -2.34 17.74
CA GLY A 210 -0.78 -3.29 18.83
C GLY A 210 -2.08 -3.21 19.64
N ARG A 211 -2.94 -2.20 19.42
CA ARG A 211 -4.24 -2.10 20.12
C ARG A 211 -5.23 -3.21 19.77
N ASP A 212 -5.05 -3.80 18.60
CA ASP A 212 -5.82 -4.93 18.07
C ASP A 212 -5.08 -6.28 18.22
N LEU A 213 -3.91 -6.29 18.87
CA LEU A 213 -3.13 -7.50 19.15
C LEU A 213 -3.15 -7.82 20.65
N ASP A 214 -2.85 -9.07 20.99
CA ASP A 214 -2.69 -9.52 22.38
C ASP A 214 -1.42 -8.96 23.04
N ASP A 215 -1.35 -9.05 24.38
CA ASP A 215 -0.14 -8.93 25.20
C ASP A 215 0.66 -7.62 25.09
N GLY A 216 0.02 -6.47 25.36
CA GLY A 216 0.72 -5.23 25.70
C GLY A 216 1.67 -4.69 24.61
N LEU A 217 1.56 -5.20 23.38
CA LEU A 217 2.32 -4.71 22.24
C LEU A 217 1.93 -3.27 21.96
N THR A 218 2.93 -2.41 21.88
CA THR A 218 2.79 -1.00 21.49
C THR A 218 3.77 -0.67 20.37
N LEU A 219 3.59 0.50 19.74
CA LEU A 219 4.56 1.01 18.79
C LEU A 219 5.98 1.11 19.40
N ALA A 220 6.09 1.52 20.66
CA ALA A 220 7.38 1.60 21.36
C ALA A 220 8.06 0.22 21.41
N THR A 221 7.34 -0.82 21.86
CA THR A 221 7.86 -2.18 21.96
C THR A 221 8.23 -2.76 20.58
N LEU A 222 7.48 -2.44 19.52
CA LEU A 222 7.83 -2.83 18.16
C LEU A 222 9.13 -2.16 17.70
N VAL A 223 9.27 -0.86 17.94
CA VAL A 223 10.49 -0.10 17.58
C VAL A 223 11.70 -0.66 18.32
N GLU A 224 11.56 -0.97 19.61
CA GLU A 224 12.60 -1.59 20.42
C GLU A 224 13.04 -2.96 19.85
N ARG A 225 12.08 -3.82 19.50
CA ARG A 225 12.37 -5.11 18.84
C ARG A 225 13.09 -4.90 17.50
N LEU A 226 12.64 -3.92 16.70
CA LEU A 226 13.23 -3.61 15.39
C LEU A 226 14.68 -3.11 15.50
N ILE A 227 14.98 -2.18 16.42
CA ILE A 227 16.35 -1.67 16.58
C ILE A 227 17.31 -2.77 17.06
N THR A 228 16.82 -3.68 17.90
CA THR A 228 17.58 -4.79 18.49
C THR A 228 17.85 -5.88 17.45
N GLN A 229 16.81 -6.31 16.74
CA GLN A 229 16.91 -7.45 15.83
C GLN A 229 17.47 -7.08 14.44
N VAL A 230 17.38 -5.82 14.03
CA VAL A 230 17.86 -5.36 12.70
C VAL A 230 18.99 -4.33 12.84
N PRO A 231 20.18 -4.69 13.40
CA PRO A 231 21.21 -3.79 13.90
C PRO A 231 21.94 -2.93 12.84
N ARG A 232 21.56 -2.97 11.55
CA ARG A 232 22.26 -2.25 10.46
C ARG A 232 21.45 -1.16 9.77
N VAL A 233 20.23 -0.89 10.21
CA VAL A 233 19.37 0.14 9.60
C VAL A 233 18.91 1.17 10.61
N ARG A 234 18.73 2.40 10.14
CA ARG A 234 18.03 3.44 10.89
C ARG A 234 16.52 3.32 10.68
N PHE A 235 15.73 3.53 11.72
CA PHE A 235 14.27 3.59 11.66
C PHE A 235 13.79 5.04 11.75
N ARG A 236 12.69 5.35 11.07
CA ARG A 236 12.01 6.65 11.16
C ARG A 236 10.52 6.44 11.31
N LEU A 237 9.90 7.20 12.21
CA LEU A 237 8.47 7.13 12.45
C LEU A 237 7.70 7.93 11.39
N GLY A 238 6.64 7.30 10.87
CA GLY A 238 5.63 7.87 10.00
C GLY A 238 4.48 8.49 10.79
N SER A 239 3.25 8.40 10.25
CA SER A 239 2.04 9.09 10.72
C SER A 239 1.60 8.67 12.13
N ILE A 240 1.99 9.47 13.12
CA ILE A 240 1.72 9.30 14.56
C ILE A 240 1.08 10.58 15.11
N GLU A 241 0.16 10.47 16.08
CA GLU A 241 -0.46 11.63 16.74
C GLU A 241 0.36 12.10 17.96
N ALA A 242 0.22 13.37 18.34
CA ALA A 242 0.92 13.93 19.50
C ALA A 242 0.67 13.17 20.80
N THR A 243 -0.57 12.72 20.97
CA THR A 243 -1.04 12.01 22.17
C THR A 243 -0.54 10.56 22.27
N GLU A 244 0.17 10.08 21.25
CA GLU A 244 0.62 8.68 21.14
C GLU A 244 2.14 8.54 21.28
N VAL A 245 2.84 9.66 21.50
CA VAL A 245 4.25 9.67 21.83
C VAL A 245 4.37 9.44 23.35
N ASP A 246 4.48 8.18 23.73
CA ASP A 246 4.68 7.76 25.12
C ASP A 246 6.15 7.89 25.57
N GLU A 247 6.39 7.68 26.87
CA GLU A 247 7.74 7.74 27.45
C GLU A 247 8.71 6.77 26.76
N GLY A 248 8.25 5.55 26.43
CA GLY A 248 9.08 4.56 25.75
C GLY A 248 9.54 5.03 24.37
N LEU A 249 8.67 5.68 23.59
CA LEU A 249 9.08 6.28 22.32
C LEU A 249 10.04 7.45 22.52
N LEU A 250 9.85 8.29 23.54
CA LEU A 250 10.78 9.39 23.85
C LEU A 250 12.17 8.86 24.22
N GLU A 251 12.23 7.84 25.08
CA GLU A 251 13.46 7.15 25.45
C GLU A 251 14.15 6.55 24.21
N LEU A 252 13.41 5.92 23.31
CA LEU A 252 13.97 5.38 22.06
C LEU A 252 14.47 6.50 21.12
N LEU A 253 13.76 7.62 21.00
CA LEU A 253 14.19 8.75 20.18
C LEU A 253 15.46 9.41 20.71
N ALA A 254 15.60 9.53 22.03
CA ALA A 254 16.76 10.15 22.67
C ALA A 254 17.94 9.19 22.84
N GLY A 255 17.68 7.96 23.25
CA GLY A 255 18.67 6.99 23.74
C GLY A 255 19.14 5.96 22.73
N SER A 256 18.50 5.84 21.56
CA SER A 256 18.85 4.79 20.58
C SER A 256 20.17 5.03 19.82
N GLY A 257 20.96 6.05 20.16
CA GLY A 257 22.22 6.35 19.45
C GLY A 257 22.02 6.69 17.97
N GLY A 258 20.88 7.31 17.62
CA GLY A 258 20.53 7.69 16.25
C GLY A 258 19.95 6.55 15.40
N ARG A 259 19.71 5.37 16.01
CA ARG A 259 19.05 4.21 15.37
C ARG A 259 17.57 4.47 15.11
N VAL A 260 16.91 5.27 15.94
CA VAL A 260 15.62 5.90 15.65
C VAL A 260 15.91 7.36 15.32
N ALA A 261 15.46 7.82 14.14
CA ALA A 261 15.63 9.20 13.75
C ALA A 261 14.78 10.11 14.65
N PRO A 262 15.31 11.24 15.17
CA PRO A 262 14.57 12.21 15.98
C PRO A 262 13.62 13.01 15.08
N HIS A 263 12.57 12.34 14.60
CA HIS A 263 11.61 12.88 13.65
C HIS A 263 10.26 12.20 13.86
N LEU A 264 9.24 13.04 14.06
CA LEU A 264 7.86 12.65 14.18
C LEU A 264 7.06 13.28 13.03
N HIS A 265 6.30 12.47 12.30
CA HIS A 265 5.36 12.98 11.29
C HIS A 265 3.98 13.05 11.92
N MET A 266 3.64 14.24 12.40
CA MET A 266 2.42 14.50 13.16
C MET A 266 1.50 15.43 12.36
N PRO A 267 0.41 14.88 11.77
CA PRO A 267 -0.59 15.67 11.06
C PRO A 267 -1.50 16.47 11.99
#